data_AF-A0A7J0FXM1-F1
#
_entry.id   AF-A0A7J0FXM1-F1
#
_cell.length_a   1.000
_cell.length_b   1.000
_cell.length_c   1.000
_cell.angle_alpha   90.00
_cell.angle_beta   90.00
_cell.angle_gamma   90.00
#
_symmetry.space_group_name_H-M   'P 1'
#
loop_
_entity.id
_entity.type
_entity.pdbx_description
1 polymer ?
#
loop_
_entity_poly.entity_id
_entity_poly.type
_entity_poly.pdbx_seq_one_letter_code
_entity_poly.pdbx_strand_id
1 'polypeptide(L)'
;MCNLKFVFLISILSLPVSFLSSSESETIDALLRRLDAKRPPPSVQESAAKAVLQRLLPTHAYSFEFKIVSKVKSSSCVARYWV
;
A
#
# COMPACT_ATOMS: atom_id res chain seq x y z
N MET A 1 -47.51 -4.35 -17.38
CA MET A 1 -46.63 -4.08 -18.53
C MET A 1 -45.43 -3.26 -18.08
N CYS A 2 -44.22 -3.83 -18.09
CA CYS A 2 -43.00 -3.04 -17.88
C CYS A 2 -42.74 -2.22 -19.15
N ASN A 3 -42.59 -0.91 -19.02
CA ASN A 3 -42.33 -0.02 -20.16
C ASN A 3 -40.95 -0.36 -20.76
N LEU A 4 -40.91 -0.79 -22.03
CA LEU A 4 -39.67 -1.20 -22.71
C LEU A 4 -38.61 -0.09 -22.72
N LYS A 5 -39.04 1.18 -22.74
CA LYS A 5 -38.18 2.37 -22.59
C LYS A 5 -37.49 2.46 -21.22
N PHE A 6 -38.19 2.10 -20.15
CA PHE A 6 -37.63 2.06 -18.80
C PHE A 6 -36.62 0.92 -18.65
N VAL A 7 -36.92 -0.25 -19.23
CA VAL A 7 -35.99 -1.38 -19.25
C VAL A 7 -34.70 -1.03 -20.00
N PHE A 8 -34.81 -0.29 -21.12
CA PHE A 8 -33.66 0.17 -21.89
C PHE A 8 -32.80 1.20 -21.14
N LEU A 9 -33.43 2.14 -20.44
CA LEU A 9 -32.73 3.12 -19.59
C LEU A 9 -31.96 2.45 -18.44
N ILE A 10 -32.58 1.48 -17.77
CA ILE A 10 -31.93 0.69 -16.70
C ILE A 10 -30.75 -0.10 -17.27
N SER A 11 -30.89 -0.66 -18.49
CA SER A 11 -29.83 -1.40 -19.17
C SER A 11 -28.61 -0.54 -19.51
N ILE A 12 -28.83 0.69 -20.01
CA ILE A 12 -27.75 1.64 -20.31
C ILE A 12 -27.07 2.12 -19.01
N LEU A 13 -27.83 2.38 -17.95
CA LEU A 13 -27.28 2.85 -16.68
C LEU A 13 -26.53 1.73 -15.94
N SER A 14 -26.92 0.48 -16.17
CA SER A 14 -26.29 -0.70 -15.59
C SER A 14 -25.11 -1.22 -16.41
N LEU A 15 -24.74 -0.58 -17.53
CA LEU A 15 -23.53 -0.93 -18.27
C LEU A 15 -22.32 -0.65 -17.36
N PRO A 16 -21.60 -1.67 -16.90
CA PRO A 16 -20.50 -1.45 -16.00
C PRO A 16 -19.37 -0.79 -16.79
N VAL A 17 -18.81 0.28 -16.23
CA VAL A 17 -17.60 0.96 -16.71
C VAL A 17 -16.39 0.06 -16.44
N SER A 18 -16.44 -1.19 -16.90
CA SER A 18 -15.43 -2.22 -16.64
C SER A 18 -14.19 -2.09 -17.50
N PHE A 19 -14.21 -1.23 -18.53
CA PHE A 19 -13.12 -1.11 -19.50
C PHE A 19 -11.96 -0.21 -19.04
N LEU A 20 -12.13 0.60 -17.98
CA LEU A 20 -11.09 1.52 -17.51
C LEU A 20 -10.18 0.94 -16.40
N SER A 21 -10.57 -0.18 -15.79
CA SER A 21 -9.89 -0.66 -14.58
C SER A 21 -8.59 -1.44 -14.86
N SER A 22 -8.39 -1.92 -16.09
CA SER A 22 -7.23 -2.78 -16.41
C SER A 22 -5.93 -2.01 -16.67
N SER A 23 -5.99 -0.80 -17.27
CA SER A 23 -4.78 -0.03 -17.59
C SER A 23 -4.27 0.82 -16.42
N GLU A 24 -5.16 1.25 -15.52
CA GLU A 24 -4.77 2.00 -14.32
C GLU A 24 -3.95 1.15 -13.36
N SER A 25 -4.30 -0.14 -13.19
CA SER A 25 -3.53 -1.05 -12.33
C SER A 25 -2.09 -1.20 -12.81
N GLU A 26 -1.88 -1.40 -14.12
CA GLU A 26 -0.54 -1.58 -14.68
C GLU A 26 0.31 -0.30 -14.53
N THR A 27 -0.31 0.87 -14.69
CA THR A 27 0.37 2.16 -14.50
C THR A 27 0.78 2.35 -13.05
N ILE A 28 -0.10 2.05 -12.10
CA ILE A 28 0.19 2.16 -10.66
C ILE A 28 1.27 1.16 -10.25
N ASP A 29 1.19 -0.09 -10.72
CA ASP A 29 2.19 -1.12 -10.43
C ASP A 29 3.57 -0.76 -10.98
N ALA A 30 3.63 -0.16 -12.17
CA ALA A 30 4.88 0.36 -12.73
C ALA A 30 5.48 1.51 -11.88
N LEU A 31 4.64 2.40 -11.35
CA LEU A 31 5.09 3.47 -10.44
C LEU A 31 5.59 2.91 -9.11
N LEU A 32 4.85 1.96 -8.51
CA LEU A 32 5.25 1.30 -7.27
C LEU A 32 6.58 0.56 -7.44
N ARG A 33 6.77 -0.18 -8.53
CA ARG A 33 8.05 -0.83 -8.85
C ARG A 33 9.21 0.17 -8.95
N ARG A 34 8.99 1.33 -9.58
CA ARG A 34 10.02 2.38 -9.69
C ARG A 34 10.35 2.99 -8.33
N LEU A 35 9.35 3.16 -7.46
CA LEU A 35 9.53 3.69 -6.12
C LEU A 35 10.27 2.67 -5.23
N ASP A 36 9.91 1.39 -5.32
CA ASP A 36 10.61 0.31 -4.64
C ASP A 36 12.05 0.15 -5.12
N ALA A 37 12.32 0.34 -6.42
CA ALA A 37 13.67 0.31 -6.96
C ALA A 37 14.56 1.46 -6.44
N LYS A 38 13.96 2.58 -6.03
CA LYS A 38 14.67 3.70 -5.40
C LYS A 38 14.77 3.60 -3.88
N ARG A 39 14.17 2.57 -3.28
CA ARG A 39 14.13 2.42 -1.84
C ARG A 39 15.55 2.16 -1.30
N PRO A 40 16.00 2.85 -0.24
CA PRO A 40 17.30 2.58 0.37
C PRO A 40 17.37 1.12 0.87
N PRO A 41 18.58 0.54 0.98
CA PRO A 41 18.72 -0.82 1.50
C PRO A 41 18.15 -0.92 2.94
N PRO A 42 17.68 -2.11 3.36
CA PRO A 42 17.07 -2.32 4.68
C PRO A 42 17.90 -1.79 5.84
N SER A 43 19.22 -2.02 5.81
CA SER A 43 20.17 -1.56 6.83
C SER A 43 20.16 -0.05 7.02
N VAL A 44 20.02 0.72 5.93
CA VAL A 44 19.96 2.18 5.98
C VAL A 44 18.64 2.64 6.58
N GLN A 45 17.53 1.99 6.24
CA GLN A 45 16.22 2.31 6.79
C GLN A 45 16.17 2.00 8.31
N GLU A 46 16.71 0.87 8.73
CA GLU A 46 16.80 0.47 10.15
C GLU A 46 17.67 1.46 10.94
N SER A 47 18.81 1.85 10.38
CA SER A 47 19.69 2.86 10.98
C SER A 47 18.99 4.22 11.11
N ALA A 48 18.23 4.64 10.09
CA ALA A 48 17.45 5.86 10.13
C ALA A 48 16.35 5.80 11.21
N ALA A 49 15.63 4.68 11.32
CA ALA A 49 14.62 4.47 12.36
C ALA A 49 15.25 4.52 13.77
N LYS A 50 16.40 3.87 13.97
CA LYS A 50 17.14 3.90 15.23
C LYS A 50 17.61 5.32 15.59
N ALA A 51 18.09 6.08 14.61
CA ALA A 51 18.49 7.47 14.84
C ALA A 51 17.32 8.36 15.25
N VAL A 52 16.15 8.18 14.64
CA VAL A 52 14.91 8.86 15.05
C VAL A 52 14.53 8.47 16.48
N LEU A 53 14.53 7.17 16.78
CA LEU A 53 14.22 6.66 18.11
C LEU A 53 15.18 7.22 19.17
N GLN A 54 16.48 7.29 18.87
CA GLN A 54 17.48 7.84 19.79
C GLN A 54 17.24 9.31 20.12
N ARG A 55 16.67 10.09 19.19
CA ARG A 55 16.28 11.49 19.46
C ARG A 55 15.03 11.57 20.33
N LEU A 56 14.07 10.66 20.13
CA LEU A 56 12.81 10.65 20.86
C LEU A 56 12.93 10.05 22.26
N LEU A 57 13.67 8.94 22.38
CA LEU A 57 13.82 8.12 23.58
C LEU A 57 15.30 7.72 23.79
N PRO A 58 16.17 8.68 24.13
CA PRO A 58 17.62 8.46 24.18
C PRO A 58 18.05 7.35 25.16
N THR A 59 17.32 7.17 26.26
CA THR A 59 17.63 6.17 27.29
C THR A 59 17.15 4.76 26.95
N HIS A 60 16.12 4.63 26.11
CA HIS A 60 15.48 3.35 25.81
C HIS A 60 15.71 2.87 24.39
N ALA A 61 16.52 3.57 23.59
CA ALA A 61 16.77 3.21 22.19
C ALA A 61 17.33 1.79 22.00
N TYR A 62 18.01 1.23 23.01
CA TYR A 62 18.57 -0.13 22.99
C TYR A 62 17.54 -1.23 23.30
N SER A 63 16.38 -0.87 23.84
CA SER A 63 15.29 -1.82 24.12
C SER A 63 14.51 -2.21 22.85
N PHE A 64 14.79 -1.56 21.72
CA PHE A 64 14.07 -1.76 20.47
C PHE A 64 14.98 -2.40 19.41
N GLU A 65 14.43 -3.38 18.69
CA GLU A 65 15.03 -3.96 17.50
C GLU A 65 14.23 -3.57 16.27
N PHE A 66 14.89 -3.02 15.25
CA PHE A 66 14.26 -2.63 13.99
C PHE A 66 14.57 -3.67 12.91
N LYS A 67 13.54 -4.07 12.17
CA LYS A 67 13.66 -4.94 11.01
C LYS A 67 12.71 -4.52 9.91
N ILE A 68 13.21 -4.31 8.70
CA ILE A 68 12.33 -4.09 7.55
C ILE A 68 11.71 -5.42 7.11
N VAL A 69 10.39 -5.53 7.23
CA VAL A 69 9.64 -6.69 6.75
C VAL A 69 9.15 -6.39 5.33
N SER A 70 9.55 -7.21 4.36
CA SER A 70 9.04 -7.09 2.99
C SER A 70 7.56 -7.50 2.97
N LYS A 71 6.73 -6.71 2.29
CA LYS A 71 5.31 -7.02 2.12
C LYS A 71 5.15 -8.11 1.08
N VAL A 72 5.34 -9.36 1.49
CA VAL A 72 4.94 -10.52 0.71
C VAL A 72 3.42 -10.58 0.76
N LYS A 73 2.75 -9.89 -0.19
CA LYS A 73 1.29 -9.89 -0.42
C LYS A 73 0.45 -10.09 0.86
N SER A 74 0.38 -9.09 1.72
CA SER A 74 -0.67 -9.06 2.73
C SER A 74 -1.11 -7.63 3.01
N SER A 75 -2.41 -7.41 2.87
CA SER A 75 -3.16 -6.15 3.00
C SER A 75 -3.14 -5.54 4.41
N SER A 76 -2.24 -5.95 5.30
CA SER A 76 -2.20 -5.45 6.67
C SER A 76 -0.77 -5.17 7.12
N CYS A 77 -0.46 -3.90 7.40
CA CYS A 77 0.74 -3.50 8.14
C CYS A 77 0.53 -3.92 9.60
N VAL A 78 1.05 -5.07 9.99
CA VAL A 78 1.06 -5.47 11.40
C VAL A 78 2.34 -4.96 12.03
N ALA A 79 2.25 -3.83 12.73
CA ALA A 79 3.26 -3.44 13.70
C ALA A 79 3.16 -4.42 14.88
N ARG A 80 4.08 -5.41 14.95
CA ARG A 80 4.25 -6.21 16.15
C ARG A 80 5.12 -5.43 17.12
N TYR A 81 4.50 -4.85 18.15
CA TYR A 81 5.19 -4.36 19.32
C TYR A 81 5.56 -5.57 20.18
N TRP A 82 6.84 -5.76 20.48
CA TRP A 82 7.25 -6.57 21.62
C TRP A 82 7.27 -5.66 22.85
N VAL A 83 6.63 -6.14 23.91
CA VAL A 83 6.50 -5.50 25.24
C VAL A 83 7.85 -5.44 25.94
#